data_AF-A0A9E5EJF5-F1
#
_entry.id   AF-A0A9E5EJF5-F1
#
_cell.length_a   1.000
_cell.length_b   1.000
_cell.length_c   1.000
_cell.angle_alpha   90.00
_cell.angle_beta   90.00
_cell.angle_gamma   90.00
#
_symmetry.space_group_name_H-M   'P 1'
#
loop_
_entity.id
_entity.type
_entity.pdbx_description
1 polymer ?
#
loop_
_entity_poly.entity_id
_entity_poly.type
_entity_poly.pdbx_seq_one_letter_code
_entity_poly.pdbx_strand_id
1 'polypeptide(L)'
;REVYCGDFYPLTGWSLAEEDMAAWQYSRPDLGKAVVQVFRRSKAETPSEGYRIRPKGLDPKASYTVTDVDMPSQSSQISGDVLMREGLEVSFPQKPQSALFLLQKK
;
A
#
# COMPACT_ATOMS: atom_id res chain seq x y z
N ARG A 1 -14.35 -6.44 -2.07
CA ARG A 1 -14.20 -7.87 -2.48
C ARG A 1 -13.75 -8.01 -3.93
N GLU A 2 -14.33 -7.28 -4.88
CA GLU A 2 -14.01 -7.38 -6.32
C GLU A 2 -12.53 -7.14 -6.68
N VAL A 3 -11.82 -6.31 -5.91
CA VAL A 3 -10.42 -5.99 -6.18
C VAL A 3 -9.49 -7.19 -5.98
N TYR A 4 -9.84 -8.15 -5.11
CA TYR A 4 -9.02 -9.33 -4.80
C TYR A 4 -8.96 -10.36 -5.94
N CYS A 5 -9.84 -10.23 -6.93
CA CYS A 5 -9.81 -11.04 -8.16
C CYS A 5 -9.01 -10.35 -9.29
N GLY A 6 -8.30 -9.27 -8.98
CA GLY A 6 -7.49 -8.52 -9.93
C GLY A 6 -6.03 -8.98 -9.98
N ASP A 7 -5.22 -8.19 -10.68
CA ASP A 7 -3.79 -8.42 -10.82
C ASP A 7 -3.09 -8.36 -9.46
N PHE A 8 -2.23 -9.33 -9.18
CA PHE A 8 -1.45 -9.41 -7.95
C PHE A 8 -0.03 -8.86 -8.15
N TYR A 9 0.37 -7.92 -7.28
CA TYR A 9 1.70 -7.33 -7.29
C TYR A 9 2.39 -7.53 -5.94
N PRO A 10 3.47 -8.34 -5.86
CA PRO A 10 4.34 -8.29 -4.69
C PRO A 10 5.09 -6.94 -4.67
N LEU A 11 5.02 -6.27 -3.52
CA LEU A 11 5.65 -4.96 -3.31
C LEU A 11 6.93 -5.06 -2.46
N THR A 12 7.07 -6.13 -1.67
CA THR A 12 8.34 -6.52 -1.04
C THR A 12 8.80 -7.89 -1.57
N GLY A 13 10.08 -8.21 -1.34
CA GLY A 13 10.62 -9.54 -1.62
C GLY A 13 9.98 -10.60 -0.72
N TRP A 14 9.92 -11.84 -1.21
CA TRP A 14 9.47 -12.96 -0.39
C TRP A 14 10.48 -13.26 0.72
N SER A 15 10.00 -13.36 1.96
CA SER A 15 10.82 -13.70 3.13
C SER A 15 9.98 -14.31 4.25
N LEU A 16 10.60 -15.21 5.02
CA LEU A 16 10.06 -15.79 6.26
C LEU A 16 10.66 -15.14 7.52
N ALA A 17 11.63 -14.23 7.39
CA ALA A 17 12.31 -13.58 8.51
C ALA A 17 11.37 -12.66 9.29
N GLU A 18 11.42 -12.66 10.63
CA GLU A 18 10.55 -11.82 11.47
C GLU A 18 10.93 -10.34 11.44
N GLU A 19 12.12 -10.04 10.92
CA GLU A 19 12.70 -8.72 10.75
C GLU A 19 12.17 -8.02 9.48
N ASP A 20 11.65 -8.80 8.53
CA ASP A 20 11.18 -8.30 7.23
C ASP A 20 9.70 -7.90 7.27
N MET A 21 9.36 -6.87 6.50
CA MET A 21 7.96 -6.54 6.21
C MET A 21 7.45 -7.30 4.99
N ALA A 22 6.14 -7.58 4.99
CA ALA A 22 5.45 -8.12 3.83
C ALA A 22 4.46 -7.10 3.29
N ALA A 23 4.54 -6.78 2.00
CA ALA A 23 3.55 -5.95 1.34
C ALA A 23 3.20 -6.47 -0.05
N TRP A 24 1.92 -6.40 -0.39
CA TRP A 24 1.41 -6.73 -1.71
C TRP A 24 0.20 -5.87 -2.05
N GLN A 25 -0.13 -5.87 -3.33
CA GLN A 25 -1.26 -5.14 -3.88
C GLN A 25 -2.10 -6.05 -4.75
N TYR A 26 -3.42 -5.85 -4.71
CA TYR A 26 -4.31 -6.28 -5.77
C TYR A 26 -4.81 -5.06 -6.54
N SER A 27 -4.85 -5.16 -7.86
CA SER A 27 -5.27 -4.05 -8.74
C SER A 27 -6.35 -4.50 -9.72
N ARG A 28 -7.36 -3.65 -9.90
CA ARG A 28 -8.37 -3.73 -10.95
C ARG A 28 -8.33 -2.43 -11.75
N PRO A 29 -7.41 -2.30 -12.71
CA PRO A 29 -7.28 -1.09 -13.52
C PRO A 29 -8.58 -0.74 -14.27
N ASP A 30 -9.33 -1.76 -14.68
CA ASP A 30 -10.65 -1.65 -15.32
C ASP A 30 -11.73 -1.02 -14.42
N LEU A 31 -11.59 -1.16 -13.10
CA LEU A 31 -12.45 -0.49 -12.10
C LEU A 31 -11.80 0.76 -11.50
N GLY A 32 -10.57 1.08 -11.90
CA GLY A 32 -9.76 2.14 -11.29
C GLY A 32 -9.48 1.91 -9.79
N LYS A 33 -9.48 0.66 -9.32
CA LYS A 33 -9.36 0.31 -7.90
C LYS A 33 -8.09 -0.47 -7.62
N ALA A 34 -7.45 -0.20 -6.50
CA ALA A 34 -6.43 -1.09 -5.95
C ALA A 34 -6.53 -1.15 -4.42
N VAL A 35 -6.03 -2.24 -3.86
CA VAL A 35 -5.81 -2.39 -2.41
C VAL A 35 -4.36 -2.73 -2.17
N VAL A 36 -3.73 -2.04 -1.21
CA VAL A 36 -2.37 -2.31 -0.76
C VAL A 36 -2.46 -2.82 0.67
N GLN A 37 -1.83 -3.96 0.93
CA GLN A 37 -1.77 -4.57 2.26
C GLN A 37 -0.33 -4.61 2.72
N VAL A 38 -0.10 -4.22 3.96
CA VAL A 38 1.24 -4.09 4.54
C VAL A 38 1.23 -4.69 5.93
N PHE A 39 2.21 -5.54 6.21
CA PHE A 39 2.34 -6.27 7.46
C PHE A 39 3.72 -6.04 8.07
N ARG A 40 3.72 -5.47 9.27
CA ARG A 40 4.90 -5.35 10.12
C ARG A 40 4.96 -6.53 11.09
N ARG A 41 6.03 -7.30 11.00
CA ARG A 41 6.30 -8.45 11.87
C ARG A 41 6.88 -8.02 13.23
N SER A 42 6.93 -8.97 14.16
CA SER A 42 7.32 -8.75 15.57
C SER A 42 8.72 -8.15 15.75
N LYS A 43 9.67 -8.47 14.87
CA LYS A 43 11.07 -7.99 14.92
C LYS A 43 11.40 -6.94 13.86
N ALA A 44 10.42 -6.50 13.07
CA ALA A 44 10.66 -5.53 12.01
C ALA A 44 10.89 -4.12 12.57
N GLU A 45 12.12 -3.60 12.45
CA GLU A 45 12.49 -2.26 12.91
C GLU A 45 12.10 -1.16 11.93
N THR A 46 11.62 -0.02 12.45
CA THR A 46 11.24 1.12 11.60
C THR A 46 12.51 1.77 11.05
N PRO A 47 12.67 1.92 9.73
CA PRO A 47 13.75 2.71 9.16
C PRO A 47 13.69 4.16 9.63
N SER A 48 14.83 4.85 9.66
CA SER A 48 14.88 6.28 10.02
C SER A 48 14.01 7.17 9.12
N GLU A 49 13.81 6.77 7.86
CA GLU A 49 12.98 7.47 6.87
C GLU A 49 11.51 6.99 6.86
N GLY A 50 11.14 6.07 7.76
CA GLY A 50 9.83 5.43 7.77
C GLY A 50 9.66 4.35 6.69
N TYR A 51 8.48 3.72 6.65
CA TYR A 51 8.17 2.74 5.61
C TYR A 51 7.47 3.40 4.44
N ARG A 52 7.97 3.15 3.23
CA ARG A 52 7.33 3.57 1.98
C ARG A 52 7.04 2.39 1.08
N ILE A 53 5.77 2.19 0.77
CA ILE A 53 5.30 1.12 -0.12
C ILE A 53 4.89 1.74 -1.45
N ARG A 54 5.58 1.36 -2.53
CA ARG A 54 5.33 1.88 -3.88
C ARG A 54 4.36 0.97 -4.62
N PRO A 55 3.08 1.36 -4.80
CA PRO A 55 2.15 0.58 -5.60
C PRO A 55 2.63 0.47 -7.05
N LYS A 56 2.10 -0.48 -7.79
CA LYS A 56 2.41 -0.73 -9.20
C LYS A 56 1.14 -0.69 -10.05
N GLY A 57 1.33 -0.51 -11.36
CA GLY A 57 0.24 -0.61 -12.34
C GLY A 57 -0.83 0.47 -12.20
N LEU A 58 -0.52 1.61 -11.58
CA LEU A 58 -1.41 2.77 -11.54
C LEU A 58 -1.25 3.57 -12.84
N ASP A 59 -2.29 4.31 -13.21
CA ASP A 59 -2.22 5.27 -14.31
C ASP A 59 -1.47 6.53 -13.83
N PRO A 60 -0.29 6.84 -14.41
CA PRO A 60 0.53 7.95 -13.95
C PRO A 60 -0.14 9.32 -14.13
N LYS A 61 -1.10 9.44 -15.07
CA LYS A 61 -1.81 10.70 -15.34
C LYS A 61 -3.07 10.86 -14.49
N ALA A 62 -3.47 9.81 -13.79
CA ALA A 62 -4.66 9.82 -12.96
C ALA A 62 -4.37 10.29 -11.53
N SER A 63 -5.42 10.77 -10.87
CA SER A 63 -5.38 11.07 -9.45
C SER A 63 -6.18 10.01 -8.68
N TYR A 64 -5.65 9.60 -7.54
CA TYR A 64 -6.22 8.57 -6.69
C TYR A 64 -6.58 9.16 -5.33
N THR A 65 -7.78 8.85 -4.86
CA THR A 65 -8.08 8.94 -3.43
C THR A 65 -7.43 7.76 -2.73
N VAL A 66 -6.57 8.05 -1.76
CA VAL A 66 -5.91 7.09 -0.90
C VAL A 66 -6.61 7.10 0.46
N THR A 67 -7.09 5.95 0.90
CA THR A 67 -7.78 5.81 2.19
C THR A 67 -7.11 4.71 3.00
N ASP A 68 -6.58 5.06 4.17
CA ASP A 68 -6.28 4.09 5.22
C ASP A 68 -7.60 3.62 5.85
N VAL A 69 -7.84 2.30 5.86
CA VAL A 69 -9.08 1.74 6.40
C VAL A 69 -9.19 1.91 7.92
N ASP A 70 -8.07 2.02 8.62
CA ASP A 70 -8.07 2.28 10.06
C ASP A 70 -8.28 3.77 10.38
N MET A 71 -8.05 4.67 9.39
CA MET A 71 -8.25 6.12 9.51
C MET A 71 -9.02 6.69 8.31
N PRO A 72 -10.28 6.27 8.08
CA PRO A 72 -10.99 6.57 6.84
C PRO A 72 -11.31 8.07 6.66
N SER A 73 -11.31 8.84 7.74
CA SER A 73 -11.49 10.30 7.71
C SER A 73 -10.28 11.07 7.21
N GLN A 74 -9.11 10.43 7.05
CA GLN A 74 -7.85 11.05 6.64
C GLN A 74 -7.45 10.67 5.20
N SER A 75 -8.42 10.59 4.28
CA SER A 75 -8.09 10.29 2.89
C SER A 75 -7.35 11.45 2.21
N SER A 76 -6.33 11.13 1.41
CA SER A 76 -5.58 12.11 0.62
C SER A 76 -5.74 11.87 -0.87
N GLN A 77 -5.51 12.90 -1.68
CA GLN A 77 -5.54 12.79 -3.12
C GLN A 77 -4.11 12.90 -3.67
N ILE A 78 -3.64 11.86 -4.35
CA ILE A 78 -2.25 11.74 -4.83
C ILE A 78 -2.27 11.26 -6.28
N SER A 79 -1.36 11.75 -7.13
CA SER A 79 -1.24 11.25 -8.50
C SER A 79 -0.70 9.81 -8.54
N GLY A 80 -1.06 9.06 -9.57
CA GLY A 80 -0.52 7.73 -9.79
C GLY A 80 1.00 7.73 -9.95
N ASP A 81 1.59 8.76 -10.58
CA ASP A 81 3.04 8.86 -10.72
C ASP A 81 3.75 9.03 -9.37
N VAL A 82 3.25 9.92 -8.51
CA VAL A 82 3.81 10.17 -7.18
C VAL A 82 3.67 8.92 -6.31
N LEU A 83 2.51 8.26 -6.34
CA LEU A 83 2.31 7.00 -5.63
C LEU A 83 3.34 5.93 -6.03
N MET A 84 3.58 5.75 -7.33
CA MET A 84 4.52 4.75 -7.82
C MET A 84 5.99 5.13 -7.60
N ARG A 85 6.33 6.42 -7.65
CA ARG A 85 7.72 6.92 -7.49
C ARG A 85 8.11 7.10 -6.03
N GLU A 86 7.29 7.83 -5.29
CA GLU A 86 7.58 8.27 -3.91
C GLU A 86 7.03 7.31 -2.87
N GLY A 87 5.94 6.60 -3.18
CA GLY A 87 5.33 5.58 -2.31
C GLY A 87 4.29 6.12 -1.34
N LEU A 88 3.49 5.20 -0.79
CA LEU A 88 2.62 5.39 0.35
C LEU A 88 3.44 5.35 1.63
N GLU A 89 3.38 6.39 2.43
CA GLU A 89 3.91 6.36 3.79
C GLU A 89 3.04 5.47 4.67
N VAL A 90 3.67 4.58 5.43
CA VAL A 90 2.99 3.65 6.32
C VAL A 90 3.51 3.83 7.73
N SER A 91 2.61 4.18 8.64
CA SER A 91 2.92 4.30 10.07
C SER A 91 2.51 3.05 10.82
N PHE A 92 3.47 2.47 11.54
CA PHE A 92 3.23 1.32 12.41
C PHE A 92 3.69 1.66 13.83
N PRO A 93 2.87 2.33 14.66
CA PRO A 93 3.25 2.61 16.04
C PRO A 93 3.44 1.33 16.89
N GLN A 94 2.85 0.20 16.49
CA GLN A 94 2.89 -1.06 17.24
C GLN A 94 3.58 -2.19 16.46
N LYS A 95 4.04 -3.22 17.20
CA LYS A 95 4.58 -4.48 16.67
C LYS A 95 3.87 -5.66 17.35
N PRO A 96 3.36 -6.66 16.61
CA PRO A 96 3.09 -6.66 15.17
C PRO A 96 1.90 -5.75 14.82
N GLN A 97 1.82 -5.29 13.57
CA GLN A 97 0.70 -4.48 13.09
C GLN A 97 0.51 -4.65 11.57
N SER A 98 -0.72 -4.44 11.08
CA SER A 98 -1.04 -4.39 9.65
C SER A 98 -1.71 -3.08 9.28
N ALA A 99 -1.59 -2.67 8.02
CA ALA A 99 -2.29 -1.54 7.44
C ALA A 99 -2.88 -1.93 6.08
N LEU A 100 -4.04 -1.36 5.76
CA LEU A 100 -4.73 -1.61 4.49
C LEU A 100 -5.14 -0.28 3.87
N PHE A 101 -4.60 -0.02 2.67
CA PHE A 101 -4.89 1.18 1.91
C PHE A 101 -5.76 0.87 0.70
N LEU A 102 -6.83 1.64 0.52
CA LEU A 102 -7.66 1.63 -0.67
C LEU A 102 -7.24 2.78 -1.59
N LEU A 103 -7.06 2.45 -2.86
CA LEU A 103 -6.74 3.38 -3.94
C LEU A 103 -7.92 3.41 -4.90
N GLN A 104 -8.53 4.57 -5.09
CA GLN A 104 -9.63 4.78 -6.02
C GLN A 104 -9.28 5.89 -7.00
N LYS A 105 -9.18 5.55 -8.28
CA LYS A 105 -9.03 6.51 -9.38
C LYS A 105 -10.25 7.42 -9.42
N LYS A 106 -10.01 8.73 -9.54
CA LYS A 106 -11.03 9.75 -9.85
C LYS A 106 -11.32 9.82 -11.34
#